data_AF-A0A4V2F5V7-F1
#
_entry.id   AF-A0A4V2F5V7-F1
#
_cell.length_a   1.000
_cell.length_b   1.000
_cell.length_c   1.000
_cell.angle_alpha   90.00
_cell.angle_beta   90.00
_cell.angle_gamma   90.00
#
_symmetry.space_group_name_H-M   'P 1'
#
loop_
_entity.id
_entity.type
_entity.pdbx_description
1 polymer ?
#
loop_
_entity_poly.entity_id
_entity_poly.type
_entity_poly.pdbx_seq_one_letter_code
_entity_poly.pdbx_strand_id
1 'polypeptide(L)'
;MKVTRKVQFKTNEICVGDQITVRLSGFGKFTATAQKVTDKGILFLFDEVIARHSMNETNTNEGGFDKSDMCRWLRETVLPAFPEKLRTRIREITLPTYGEIFGHDDFYENFEPDNDEQFELMKRRGNRVCDFEDDWCWWWLRNAAKKNVSSAVFALVSTGGAASYGDASDSLGVRPEFWLVK
;
A
#
# COMPACT_ATOMS: atom_id res chain seq x y z
N MET A 1 -32.18 16.17 11.01
CA MET A 1 -30.88 15.48 11.21
C MET A 1 -30.52 14.77 9.92
N LYS A 2 -29.28 14.90 9.43
CA LYS A 2 -28.78 14.11 8.30
C LYS A 2 -28.04 12.89 8.87
N VAL A 3 -28.33 11.70 8.32
CA VAL A 3 -27.76 10.43 8.78
C VAL A 3 -27.15 9.72 7.58
N THR A 4 -25.91 9.26 7.72
CA THR A 4 -25.25 8.41 6.73
C THR A 4 -25.23 6.98 7.27
N ARG A 5 -25.66 6.01 6.46
CA ARG A 5 -25.62 4.58 6.79
C ARG A 5 -24.73 3.85 5.81
N LYS A 6 -23.79 3.05 6.31
CA LYS A 6 -23.06 2.08 5.48
C LYS A 6 -23.97 0.88 5.20
N VAL A 7 -24.04 0.46 3.94
CA VAL A 7 -24.81 -0.71 3.50
C VAL A 7 -23.88 -1.68 2.78
N GLN A 8 -24.16 -2.98 2.89
CA GLN A 8 -23.45 -4.02 2.16
C GLN A 8 -24.44 -4.75 1.27
N PHE A 9 -24.13 -4.84 -0.02
CA PHE A 9 -24.96 -5.52 -1.01
C PHE A 9 -24.06 -6.16 -2.08
N LYS A 10 -24.64 -7.07 -2.88
CA LYS A 10 -23.92 -7.70 -3.99
C LYS A 10 -24.03 -6.83 -5.23
N THR A 11 -22.91 -6.56 -5.87
CA THR A 11 -22.83 -5.80 -7.13
C THR A 11 -21.70 -6.33 -7.99
N ASN A 12 -21.82 -6.18 -9.31
CA ASN A 12 -20.74 -6.40 -10.26
C ASN A 12 -20.09 -5.08 -10.70
N GLU A 13 -20.70 -3.95 -10.36
CA GLU A 13 -20.21 -2.60 -10.63
C GLU A 13 -19.53 -2.09 -9.36
N ILE A 14 -18.21 -1.88 -9.45
CA ILE A 14 -17.37 -1.33 -8.39
C ILE A 14 -16.97 0.09 -8.77
N CYS A 15 -17.09 1.01 -7.81
CA CYS A 15 -16.66 2.39 -7.92
C CYS A 15 -15.47 2.69 -7.00
N VAL A 16 -14.74 3.77 -7.29
CA VAL A 16 -13.72 4.29 -6.36
C VAL A 16 -14.37 4.60 -5.02
N GLY A 17 -13.76 4.13 -3.93
CA GLY A 17 -14.31 4.24 -2.57
C GLY A 17 -15.11 3.04 -2.09
N ASP A 18 -15.46 2.09 -2.97
CA ASP A 18 -16.09 0.84 -2.54
C ASP A 18 -15.11 0.01 -1.72
N GLN A 19 -15.63 -0.59 -0.65
CA GLN A 19 -14.86 -1.39 0.30
C GLN A 19 -15.19 -2.87 0.16
N ILE A 20 -14.17 -3.71 0.16
CA ILE A 20 -14.32 -5.17 0.27
C ILE A 20 -13.62 -5.69 1.52
N THR A 21 -14.11 -6.82 2.02
CA THR A 21 -13.45 -7.55 3.10
C THR A 21 -12.61 -8.67 2.51
N VAL A 22 -11.34 -8.74 2.91
CA VAL A 22 -10.41 -9.81 2.53
C VAL A 22 -9.96 -10.53 3.80
N ARG A 23 -10.06 -11.86 3.81
CA ARG A 23 -9.49 -12.70 4.87
C ARG A 23 -8.17 -13.28 4.39
N LEU A 24 -7.07 -12.82 4.97
CA LEU A 24 -5.73 -13.29 4.68
C LEU A 24 -5.37 -14.39 5.69
N SER A 25 -5.20 -15.62 5.21
CA SER A 25 -4.84 -16.75 6.08
C SER A 25 -3.53 -16.50 6.81
N GLY A 26 -3.54 -16.56 8.14
CA GLY A 26 -2.37 -16.30 8.99
C GLY A 26 -2.11 -14.82 9.32
N PHE A 27 -2.87 -13.89 8.74
CA PHE A 27 -2.72 -12.45 8.99
C PHE A 27 -3.96 -11.86 9.68
N GLY A 28 -5.15 -12.20 9.19
CA GLY A 28 -6.40 -11.65 9.75
C GLY A 28 -7.44 -11.31 8.69
N LYS A 29 -8.37 -10.44 9.08
CA LYS A 29 -9.48 -9.98 8.24
C LYS A 29 -9.37 -8.46 8.11
N PHE A 30 -9.19 -7.99 6.89
CA PHE A 30 -8.93 -6.60 6.58
C PHE A 30 -9.97 -6.03 5.64
N THR A 31 -10.11 -4.70 5.66
CA THR A 31 -10.85 -3.95 4.66
C THR A 31 -9.89 -3.43 3.60
N ALA A 32 -10.29 -3.51 2.33
CA ALA A 32 -9.56 -2.88 1.23
C ALA A 32 -10.51 -2.00 0.43
N THR A 33 -10.05 -0.79 0.10
CA THR A 33 -10.83 0.22 -0.63
C THR A 33 -10.34 0.33 -2.07
N ALA A 34 -11.27 0.37 -3.02
CA ALA A 34 -10.97 0.61 -4.42
C ALA A 34 -10.43 2.03 -4.61
N GLN A 35 -9.15 2.16 -4.98
CA GLN A 35 -8.50 3.44 -5.24
C GLN A 35 -8.60 3.85 -6.72
N LYS A 36 -8.62 2.86 -7.62
CA LYS A 36 -8.68 3.06 -9.07
C LYS A 36 -9.56 2.00 -9.71
N VAL A 37 -10.47 2.42 -10.59
CA VAL A 37 -11.35 1.52 -11.37
C VAL A 37 -11.15 1.82 -12.84
N THR A 38 -10.88 0.77 -13.62
CA THR A 38 -10.73 0.85 -15.09
C THR A 38 -11.52 -0.27 -15.77
N ASP A 39 -11.51 -0.29 -17.09
CA ASP A 39 -12.08 -1.41 -17.87
C ASP A 39 -11.29 -2.71 -17.69
N LYS A 40 -10.00 -2.61 -17.34
CA LYS A 40 -9.09 -3.77 -17.20
C LYS A 40 -9.11 -4.39 -15.80
N GLY A 41 -9.58 -3.68 -14.80
CA GLY A 41 -9.46 -4.10 -13.41
C GLY A 41 -9.62 -2.97 -12.41
N ILE A 42 -9.44 -3.34 -11.15
CA ILE A 42 -9.61 -2.47 -9.98
C ILE A 42 -8.35 -2.58 -9.13
N LEU A 43 -7.78 -1.45 -8.74
CA LEU A 43 -6.70 -1.38 -7.76
C LEU A 43 -7.33 -1.17 -6.38
N PHE A 44 -7.09 -2.12 -5.49
CA PHE A 44 -7.48 -2.03 -4.09
C PHE A 44 -6.27 -1.75 -3.22
N LEU A 45 -6.40 -0.83 -2.27
CA LEU A 45 -5.44 -0.58 -1.21
C LEU A 45 -6.06 -1.06 0.11
N PHE A 46 -5.31 -1.79 0.94
CA PHE A 46 -5.76 -2.12 2.29
C PHE A 46 -5.93 -0.84 3.12
N ASP A 47 -6.98 -0.78 3.95
CA ASP A 47 -7.25 0.41 4.78
C ASP A 47 -6.29 0.51 5.98
N GLU A 48 -5.74 -0.63 6.39
CA GLU A 48 -4.95 -0.83 7.59
C GLU A 48 -3.61 -1.49 7.24
N VAL A 49 -2.65 -1.43 8.17
CA VAL A 49 -1.40 -2.18 8.07
C VAL A 49 -1.68 -3.67 8.36
N ILE A 50 -1.22 -4.56 7.48
CA ILE A 50 -1.50 -6.00 7.60
C ILE A 50 -0.45 -6.77 8.41
N ALA A 51 0.76 -6.21 8.52
CA ALA A 51 1.92 -6.80 9.19
C ALA A 51 3.03 -5.76 9.34
N ARG A 52 4.07 -6.08 10.10
CA ARG A 52 5.37 -5.39 10.04
C ARG A 52 6.40 -6.23 9.32
N HIS A 53 7.21 -5.59 8.48
CA HIS A 53 8.29 -6.23 7.74
C HIS A 53 9.33 -5.17 7.35
N SER A 54 10.60 -5.54 7.27
CA SER A 54 11.63 -4.64 6.72
C SER A 54 11.57 -4.58 5.20
N MET A 55 12.03 -3.50 4.58
CA MET A 55 12.11 -3.50 3.12
C MET A 55 13.11 -4.57 2.63
N ASN A 56 14.27 -4.63 3.29
CA ASN A 56 15.34 -5.59 3.08
C ASN A 56 15.93 -6.05 4.44
N GLU A 57 16.58 -7.21 4.48
CA GLU A 57 17.32 -7.65 5.67
C GLU A 57 18.57 -6.80 5.92
N THR A 58 19.20 -6.32 4.84
CA THR A 58 20.36 -5.43 4.90
C THR A 58 19.95 -4.00 4.60
N ASN A 59 20.68 -3.03 5.17
CA ASN A 59 20.34 -1.62 5.02
C ASN A 59 20.81 -1.06 3.66
N THR A 60 20.17 -1.52 2.58
CA THR A 60 20.43 -1.11 1.19
C THR A 60 19.13 -0.93 0.41
N ASN A 61 19.11 -0.01 -0.54
CA ASN A 61 18.03 0.14 -1.53
C ASN A 61 18.46 -0.25 -2.96
N GLU A 62 19.61 -0.91 -3.08
CA GLU A 62 20.13 -1.34 -4.38
C GLU A 62 19.13 -2.24 -5.12
N GLY A 63 18.87 -1.90 -6.38
CA GLY A 63 17.90 -2.62 -7.21
C GLY A 63 16.45 -2.20 -7.00
N GLY A 64 16.18 -1.28 -6.08
CA GLY A 64 14.85 -0.76 -5.80
C GLY A 64 13.90 -1.81 -5.23
N PHE A 65 12.60 -1.49 -5.24
CA PHE A 65 11.59 -2.37 -4.66
C PHE A 65 11.49 -3.72 -5.33
N ASP A 66 11.61 -3.80 -6.66
CA ASP A 66 11.38 -5.06 -7.38
C ASP A 66 12.41 -6.15 -7.02
N LYS A 67 13.59 -5.77 -6.52
CA LYS A 67 14.61 -6.69 -6.00
C LYS A 67 14.59 -6.87 -4.48
N SER A 68 13.68 -6.17 -3.79
CA SER A 68 13.62 -6.17 -2.33
C SER A 68 13.09 -7.48 -1.74
N ASP A 69 13.42 -7.72 -0.47
CA ASP A 69 12.86 -8.82 0.30
C ASP A 69 11.35 -8.63 0.53
N MET A 70 10.90 -7.38 0.70
CA MET A 70 9.47 -7.03 0.76
C MET A 70 8.70 -7.48 -0.46
N CYS A 71 9.19 -7.18 -1.67
CA CYS A 71 8.52 -7.60 -2.92
C CYS A 71 8.40 -9.12 -3.01
N ARG A 72 9.48 -9.84 -2.64
CA ARG A 72 9.47 -11.31 -2.55
C ARG A 72 8.45 -11.80 -1.53
N TRP A 73 8.44 -11.22 -0.33
CA TRP A 73 7.53 -11.59 0.76
C TRP A 73 6.06 -11.35 0.39
N LEU A 74 5.72 -10.23 -0.25
CA LEU A 74 4.38 -9.97 -0.75
C LEU A 74 3.94 -11.06 -1.75
N ARG A 75 4.82 -11.44 -2.68
CA ARG A 75 4.52 -12.45 -3.70
C ARG A 75 4.43 -13.86 -3.15
N GLU A 76 5.31 -14.24 -2.25
CA GLU A 76 5.49 -15.63 -1.81
C GLU A 76 4.76 -15.95 -0.51
N THR A 77 4.39 -14.93 0.28
CA THR A 77 3.72 -15.11 1.57
C THR A 77 2.33 -14.47 1.56
N VAL A 78 2.23 -13.18 1.20
CA VAL A 78 0.95 -12.45 1.30
C VAL A 78 -0.03 -12.85 0.20
N LEU A 79 0.41 -12.93 -1.07
CA LEU A 79 -0.46 -13.33 -2.18
C LEU A 79 -1.06 -14.73 -1.99
N PRO A 80 -0.32 -15.77 -1.56
CA PRO A 80 -0.89 -17.08 -1.26
C PRO A 80 -1.92 -17.06 -0.13
N ALA A 81 -1.86 -16.10 0.80
CA ALA A 81 -2.79 -15.96 1.91
C ALA A 81 -4.18 -15.44 1.49
N PHE A 82 -4.33 -14.89 0.28
CA PHE A 82 -5.64 -14.45 -0.23
C PHE A 82 -6.61 -15.62 -0.40
N PRO A 83 -7.93 -15.39 -0.23
CA PRO A 83 -8.94 -16.37 -0.58
C PRO A 83 -8.81 -16.77 -2.05
N GLU A 84 -8.87 -18.07 -2.34
CA GLU A 84 -8.61 -18.62 -3.67
C GLU A 84 -9.37 -17.89 -4.80
N LYS A 85 -10.66 -17.61 -4.59
CA LYS A 85 -11.51 -16.89 -5.55
C LYS A 85 -11.03 -15.48 -5.92
N LEU A 86 -10.39 -14.79 -4.98
CA LEU A 86 -9.76 -13.49 -5.25
C LEU A 86 -8.38 -13.70 -5.84
N ARG A 87 -7.58 -14.58 -5.24
CA ARG A 87 -6.18 -14.84 -5.63
C ARG A 87 -6.03 -15.17 -7.10
N THR A 88 -6.91 -15.99 -7.68
CA THR A 88 -6.86 -16.36 -9.10
C THR A 88 -7.11 -15.18 -10.06
N ARG A 89 -7.64 -14.07 -9.56
CA ARG A 89 -7.92 -12.83 -10.31
C ARG A 89 -6.96 -11.69 -9.93
N ILE A 90 -6.05 -11.90 -8.99
CA ILE A 90 -5.03 -10.90 -8.66
C ILE A 90 -3.92 -11.01 -9.68
N ARG A 91 -3.72 -9.94 -10.45
CA ARG A 91 -2.61 -9.82 -11.40
C ARG A 91 -1.30 -9.51 -10.70
N GLU A 92 -1.35 -8.65 -9.69
CA GLU A 92 -0.19 -8.12 -8.97
C GLU A 92 -0.58 -7.72 -7.55
N ILE A 93 0.35 -7.90 -6.61
CA ILE A 93 0.34 -7.30 -5.27
C ILE A 93 1.65 -6.54 -5.10
N THR A 94 1.58 -5.33 -4.52
CA THR A 94 2.74 -4.44 -4.32
C THR A 94 2.47 -3.50 -3.14
N LEU A 95 3.39 -2.59 -2.86
CA LEU A 95 3.14 -1.38 -2.07
C LEU A 95 2.74 -0.22 -2.99
N PRO A 96 1.93 0.73 -2.49
CA PRO A 96 1.61 1.94 -3.24
C PRO A 96 2.87 2.80 -3.42
N THR A 97 2.88 3.60 -4.48
CA THR A 97 3.96 4.54 -4.76
C THR A 97 3.82 5.84 -3.98
N TYR A 98 4.88 6.63 -3.97
CA TYR A 98 4.85 7.99 -3.44
C TYR A 98 3.82 8.84 -4.20
N GLY A 99 3.82 8.78 -5.53
CA GLY A 99 2.85 9.46 -6.38
C GLY A 99 1.40 9.14 -6.00
N GLU A 100 1.07 7.87 -5.78
CA GLU A 100 -0.28 7.45 -5.40
C GLU A 100 -0.75 8.02 -4.05
N ILE A 101 0.17 8.19 -3.09
CA ILE A 101 -0.17 8.62 -1.72
C ILE A 101 -0.06 10.13 -1.55
N PHE A 102 0.96 10.77 -2.11
CA PHE A 102 1.28 12.18 -1.90
C PHE A 102 1.22 13.03 -3.17
N GLY A 103 1.18 12.41 -4.34
CA GLY A 103 1.47 13.08 -5.61
C GLY A 103 2.97 13.33 -5.75
N HIS A 104 3.33 14.38 -6.48
CA HIS A 104 4.73 14.73 -6.76
C HIS A 104 5.04 16.12 -6.18
N ASP A 105 5.01 16.22 -4.85
CA ASP A 105 5.37 17.43 -4.11
C ASP A 105 6.89 17.63 -4.04
N ASP A 106 7.37 18.70 -3.41
CA ASP A 106 8.82 19.00 -3.33
C ASP A 106 9.62 17.86 -2.66
N PHE A 107 9.01 17.11 -1.72
CA PHE A 107 9.69 16.02 -1.03
C PHE A 107 9.86 14.77 -1.91
N TYR A 108 9.02 14.60 -2.94
CA TYR A 108 9.15 13.57 -3.96
C TYR A 108 10.50 13.59 -4.69
N GLU A 109 11.14 14.77 -4.83
CA GLU A 109 12.42 14.90 -5.52
C GLU A 109 13.54 14.03 -4.93
N ASN A 110 13.37 13.53 -3.70
CA ASN A 110 14.31 12.66 -3.03
C ASN A 110 14.26 11.18 -3.51
N PHE A 111 13.22 10.78 -4.24
CA PHE A 111 12.94 9.38 -4.54
C PHE A 111 13.05 9.03 -6.02
N GLU A 112 13.35 7.76 -6.31
CA GLU A 112 13.28 7.22 -7.66
C GLU A 112 11.87 7.43 -8.23
N PRO A 113 11.76 7.81 -9.51
CA PRO A 113 10.51 8.31 -10.05
C PRO A 113 9.47 7.21 -10.26
N ASP A 114 8.23 7.53 -9.90
CA ASP A 114 7.00 6.91 -10.39
C ASP A 114 6.22 7.88 -11.32
N ASN A 115 5.21 7.38 -12.02
CA ASN A 115 4.36 8.18 -12.91
C ASN A 115 2.90 8.15 -12.47
N ASP A 116 2.64 7.85 -11.20
CA ASP A 116 1.30 7.57 -10.72
C ASP A 116 0.64 8.83 -10.14
N GLU A 117 -0.64 9.01 -10.45
CA GLU A 117 -1.42 10.13 -9.93
C GLU A 117 -1.87 9.85 -8.50
N GLN A 118 -1.88 10.91 -7.67
CA GLN A 118 -2.39 10.81 -6.31
C GLN A 118 -3.84 10.31 -6.29
N PHE A 119 -4.11 9.29 -5.48
CA PHE A 119 -5.46 8.83 -5.24
C PHE A 119 -6.31 9.96 -4.65
N GLU A 120 -7.52 10.17 -5.18
CA GLU A 120 -8.43 11.21 -4.71
C GLU A 120 -8.69 11.10 -3.19
N LEU A 121 -8.77 9.86 -2.69
CA LEU A 121 -8.98 9.58 -1.27
C LEU A 121 -7.75 9.97 -0.42
N MET A 122 -6.53 9.94 -0.95
CA MET A 122 -5.30 10.23 -0.19
C MET A 122 -5.01 11.72 -0.03
N LYS A 123 -5.68 12.58 -0.81
CA LYS A 123 -5.67 14.05 -0.59
C LYS A 123 -6.06 14.39 0.85
N ARG A 124 -7.02 13.65 1.42
CA ARG A 124 -7.35 13.76 2.84
C ARG A 124 -6.29 13.05 3.68
N ARG A 125 -5.48 13.83 4.41
CA ARG A 125 -4.39 13.34 5.28
C ARG A 125 -4.79 12.20 6.24
N GLY A 126 -6.00 12.25 6.80
CA GLY A 126 -6.49 11.19 7.71
C GLY A 126 -6.56 9.80 7.07
N ASN A 127 -6.65 9.69 5.75
CA ASN A 127 -6.69 8.40 5.05
C ASN A 127 -5.29 7.79 4.84
N ARG A 128 -4.23 8.57 5.15
CA ARG A 128 -2.83 8.14 5.11
C ARG A 128 -2.32 7.63 6.45
N VAL A 129 -3.00 7.97 7.55
CA VAL A 129 -2.64 7.54 8.90
C VAL A 129 -3.12 6.10 9.10
N CYS A 130 -2.26 5.25 9.63
CA CYS A 130 -2.57 3.86 9.95
C CYS A 130 -2.06 3.50 11.35
N ASP A 131 -2.66 2.47 11.92
CA ASP A 131 -2.21 1.78 13.10
C ASP A 131 -1.87 0.31 12.78
N PHE A 132 -1.16 -0.32 13.70
CA PHE A 132 -0.96 -1.76 13.75
C PHE A 132 -1.02 -2.19 15.21
N GLU A 133 -1.93 -3.11 15.54
CA GLU A 133 -2.17 -3.55 16.93
C GLU A 133 -2.44 -2.37 17.90
N ASP A 134 -3.31 -1.45 17.48
CA ASP A 134 -3.74 -0.25 18.23
C ASP A 134 -2.64 0.81 18.48
N ASP A 135 -1.46 0.69 17.85
CA ASP A 135 -0.40 1.71 17.89
C ASP A 135 -0.20 2.38 16.52
N TRP A 136 -0.09 3.71 16.52
CA TRP A 136 0.15 4.46 15.28
C TRP A 136 1.53 4.09 14.73
N CYS A 137 1.57 3.71 13.46
CA CYS A 137 2.81 3.23 12.87
C CYS A 137 3.17 3.96 11.57
N TRP A 138 4.47 3.98 11.31
CA TRP A 138 5.00 4.28 9.99
C TRP A 138 4.73 3.10 9.06
N TRP A 139 4.50 3.36 7.78
CA TRP A 139 4.30 2.29 6.81
C TRP A 139 4.95 2.58 5.46
N TRP A 140 5.43 1.52 4.82
CA TRP A 140 6.30 1.58 3.65
C TRP A 140 5.59 2.01 2.36
N LEU A 141 6.32 2.70 1.50
CA LEU A 141 6.00 2.95 0.10
C LEU A 141 7.00 2.26 -0.82
N ARG A 142 6.65 2.11 -2.10
CA ARG A 142 7.46 1.42 -3.10
C ARG A 142 8.78 2.14 -3.43
N ASN A 143 8.83 3.46 -3.34
CA ASN A 143 9.92 4.23 -3.93
C ASN A 143 11.20 4.17 -3.09
N ALA A 144 12.30 3.74 -3.71
CA ALA A 144 13.64 3.89 -3.14
C ALA A 144 14.06 5.36 -3.18
N ALA A 145 14.90 5.80 -2.24
CA ALA A 145 15.57 7.10 -2.38
C ALA A 145 16.56 7.09 -3.55
N LYS A 146 16.73 8.25 -4.19
CA LYS A 146 17.78 8.45 -5.19
C LYS A 146 19.15 8.25 -4.57
N LYS A 147 20.11 7.76 -5.36
CA LYS A 147 21.48 7.47 -4.91
C LYS A 147 22.19 8.66 -4.23
N ASN A 148 21.91 9.89 -4.66
CA ASN A 148 22.50 11.10 -4.06
C ASN A 148 21.85 11.52 -2.73
N VAL A 149 20.68 10.96 -2.40
CA VAL A 149 20.00 11.15 -1.11
C VAL A 149 20.45 10.09 -0.13
N SER A 150 20.31 8.82 -0.51
CA SER A 150 20.76 7.68 0.30
C SER A 150 20.71 6.39 -0.52
N SER A 151 21.64 5.48 -0.24
CA SER A 151 21.67 4.13 -0.80
C SER A 151 21.00 3.08 0.08
N ALA A 152 20.29 3.50 1.13
CA ALA A 152 19.80 2.61 2.18
C ALA A 152 18.30 2.76 2.47
N VAL A 153 17.67 3.87 2.06
CA VAL A 153 16.32 4.21 2.52
C VAL A 153 15.26 4.08 1.42
N PHE A 154 14.02 3.87 1.86
CA PHE A 154 12.82 3.90 1.06
C PHE A 154 11.82 4.92 1.61
N ALA A 155 10.95 5.41 0.74
CA ALA A 155 9.83 6.27 1.11
C ALA A 155 8.88 5.55 2.06
N LEU A 156 8.26 6.30 2.96
CA LEU A 156 7.26 5.83 3.88
C LEU A 156 6.27 6.95 4.23
N VAL A 157 5.20 6.57 4.91
CA VAL A 157 4.27 7.49 5.55
C VAL A 157 4.51 7.47 7.06
N SER A 158 4.66 8.64 7.66
CA SER A 158 4.79 8.82 9.10
C SER A 158 3.49 8.57 9.86
N THR A 159 3.57 8.39 11.18
CA THR A 159 2.41 8.27 12.08
C THR A 159 1.43 9.44 11.95
N GLY A 160 1.93 10.63 11.59
CA GLY A 160 1.11 11.79 11.30
C GLY A 160 0.49 11.82 9.89
N GLY A 161 0.72 10.85 9.02
CA GLY A 161 0.25 10.83 7.63
C GLY A 161 1.05 11.73 6.67
N ALA A 162 2.25 12.16 7.05
CA ALA A 162 3.17 12.94 6.21
C ALA A 162 4.24 12.05 5.58
N ALA A 163 4.81 12.48 4.46
CA ALA A 163 5.91 11.79 3.80
C ALA A 163 7.19 11.79 4.66
N SER A 164 7.93 10.69 4.61
CA SER A 164 9.26 10.55 5.21
C SER A 164 10.00 9.40 4.50
N TYR A 165 11.19 9.05 4.98
CA TYR A 165 11.91 7.85 4.60
C TYR A 165 12.33 7.05 5.84
N GLY A 166 12.70 5.79 5.64
CA GLY A 166 13.21 4.90 6.69
C GLY A 166 14.28 3.95 6.13
N ASP A 167 15.15 3.46 7.00
CA ASP A 167 16.22 2.53 6.64
C ASP A 167 15.62 1.21 6.17
N ALA A 168 16.16 0.61 5.09
CA ALA A 168 15.59 -0.59 4.51
C ALA A 168 15.51 -1.76 5.49
N SER A 169 16.37 -1.80 6.51
CA SER A 169 16.37 -2.79 7.58
C SER A 169 15.33 -2.55 8.69
N ASP A 170 14.68 -1.39 8.74
CA ASP A 170 13.68 -1.08 9.78
C ASP A 170 12.43 -1.93 9.62
N SER A 171 11.92 -2.49 10.71
CA SER A 171 10.65 -3.23 10.67
C SER A 171 9.47 -2.26 10.80
N LEU A 172 8.86 -1.85 9.69
CA LEU A 172 7.73 -0.90 9.66
C LEU A 172 6.46 -1.54 9.11
N GLY A 173 5.35 -0.81 9.17
CA GLY A 173 4.05 -1.28 8.71
C GLY A 173 4.01 -1.54 7.21
N VAL A 174 3.32 -2.60 6.83
CA VAL A 174 3.05 -2.98 5.44
C VAL A 174 1.58 -2.75 5.13
N ARG A 175 1.31 -1.86 4.17
CA ARG A 175 -0.03 -1.54 3.68
C ARG A 175 -0.10 -1.79 2.16
N PRO A 176 -0.30 -3.05 1.72
CA PRO A 176 -0.23 -3.38 0.31
C PRO A 176 -1.42 -2.88 -0.49
N GLU A 177 -1.21 -2.82 -1.79
CA GLU A 177 -2.27 -2.76 -2.79
C GLU A 177 -2.20 -3.97 -3.74
N PHE A 178 -3.34 -4.28 -4.36
CA PHE A 178 -3.44 -5.39 -5.30
C PHE A 178 -4.36 -5.05 -6.46
N TRP A 179 -3.95 -5.48 -7.66
CA TRP A 179 -4.72 -5.31 -8.89
C TRP A 179 -5.60 -6.53 -9.16
N LEU A 180 -6.91 -6.34 -9.06
CA LEU A 180 -7.91 -7.35 -9.38
C LEU A 180 -8.38 -7.20 -10.83
N VAL A 181 -8.19 -8.21 -11.66
CA VAL A 181 -8.72 -8.20 -13.04
C VAL A 181 -10.22 -8.44 -13.05
N LYS A 182 -10.93 -7.74 -13.95
CA LYS A 182 -12.37 -7.92 -14.14
C LYS A 182 -12.66 -9.29 -14.73
#